data_AF-A0A382FM44-F1
#
_entry.id   AF-A0A382FM44-F1
#
_cell.length_a   1.000
_cell.length_b   1.000
_cell.length_c   1.000
_cell.angle_alpha   90.00
_cell.angle_beta   90.00
_cell.angle_gamma   90.00
#
_symmetry.space_group_name_H-M   'P 1'
#
loop_
_entity.id
_entity.type
_entity.pdbx_description
1 polymer ?
#
loop_
_entity_poly.entity_id
_entity_poly.type
_entity_poly.pdbx_seq_one_letter_code
_entity_poly.pdbx_strand_id
1 'polypeptide(L)'
;MMRAIRDNEEAANAMGKNVVKRHLYIFVLGSAVVGIAGAMLTTYDGLFTPGSYQPMRFTFLIWVMVIVGGSGNNFGAVLGGFAVWFVWIEAAPVALYFVNIFTSGLEDTNQFKIHLINSVPYFRYLFMGMSLLLIMRYRPKGILPEKIRHA
;
A
#
# COMPACT_ATOMS: atom_id res chain seq x y z
N MET A 1 11.45 -14.36 17.59
CA MET A 1 10.40 -15.38 17.84
C MET A 1 9.50 -15.58 16.62
N MET A 2 8.85 -14.55 16.08
CA MET A 2 8.04 -14.72 14.84
C MET A 2 8.85 -15.17 13.63
N ARG A 3 10.11 -14.73 13.53
CA ARG A 3 11.03 -15.24 12.51
C ARG A 3 11.23 -16.76 12.58
N ALA A 4 11.41 -17.30 13.79
CA ALA A 4 11.57 -18.75 13.97
C ALA A 4 10.32 -19.55 13.55
N ILE A 5 9.13 -19.00 13.80
CA ILE A 5 7.86 -19.59 13.32
C ILE A 5 7.80 -19.52 11.80
N ARG A 6 8.16 -18.38 11.19
CA ARG A 6 8.19 -18.20 9.73
C ARG A 6 9.17 -19.15 9.03
N ASP A 7 10.32 -19.42 9.65
CA ASP A 7 11.37 -20.23 9.04
C ASP A 7 11.07 -21.74 9.17
N ASN A 8 10.57 -22.20 10.33
CA ASN A 8 10.07 -23.57 10.50
C ASN A 8 9.08 -23.69 11.68
N GLU A 9 7.79 -23.85 11.36
CA GLU A 9 6.73 -23.97 12.37
C GLU A 9 6.84 -25.26 13.20
N GLU A 10 7.17 -26.40 12.58
CA GLU A 10 7.30 -27.69 13.26
C GLU A 10 8.45 -27.68 14.26
N ALA A 11 9.61 -27.13 13.87
CA ALA A 11 10.75 -26.99 14.76
C ALA A 11 10.44 -26.03 15.92
N ALA A 12 9.74 -24.92 15.65
CA ALA A 12 9.32 -24.01 16.71
C ALA A 12 8.37 -24.68 17.72
N ASN A 13 7.47 -25.54 17.23
CA ASN A 13 6.54 -26.30 18.06
C ASN A 13 7.26 -27.38 18.89
N ALA A 14 8.20 -28.12 18.28
CA ALA A 14 9.05 -29.10 18.95
C ALA A 14 9.90 -28.47 20.08
N MET A 15 10.30 -27.21 19.94
CA MET A 15 10.99 -26.43 20.97
C MET A 15 10.05 -25.89 22.08
N GLY A 16 8.82 -26.42 22.17
CA GLY A 16 7.83 -26.08 23.20
C GLY A 16 7.17 -24.71 23.01
N LYS A 17 7.22 -24.12 21.80
CA LYS A 17 6.52 -22.85 21.52
C LYS A 17 5.15 -23.12 20.93
N ASN A 18 4.10 -22.59 21.56
CA ASN A 18 2.75 -22.67 21.02
C ASN A 18 2.57 -21.72 19.82
N VAL A 19 2.71 -22.25 18.62
CA VAL A 19 2.58 -21.53 17.34
C VAL A 19 1.15 -21.00 17.14
N VAL A 20 0.14 -21.82 17.42
CA VAL A 20 -1.28 -21.47 17.26
C VAL A 20 -1.65 -20.24 18.08
N LYS A 21 -1.29 -20.23 19.38
CA LYS A 21 -1.54 -19.09 20.28
C LYS A 21 -0.84 -17.83 19.78
N ARG A 22 0.35 -17.98 19.18
CA ARG A 22 1.11 -16.85 18.64
C ARG A 22 0.48 -16.26 17.39
N HIS A 23 -0.01 -17.08 16.47
CA HIS A 23 -0.80 -16.63 15.33
C HIS A 23 -2.10 -15.94 15.76
N LEU A 24 -2.80 -16.50 16.74
CA LEU A 24 -4.02 -15.90 17.30
C LEU A 24 -3.75 -14.48 17.83
N TYR A 25 -2.68 -14.30 18.61
CA TYR A 25 -2.34 -12.97 19.14
C TYR A 25 -2.09 -11.94 18.04
N ILE A 26 -1.39 -12.31 16.97
CA ILE A 26 -1.12 -11.38 15.87
C ILE A 26 -2.38 -11.08 15.07
N PHE A 27 -3.22 -12.10 14.84
CA PHE A 27 -4.48 -11.93 14.16
C PHE A 27 -5.43 -10.99 14.93
N VAL A 28 -5.57 -11.19 16.24
CA VAL A 28 -6.42 -10.35 17.10
C VAL A 28 -5.87 -8.91 17.15
N LEU A 29 -4.57 -8.73 17.36
CA LEU A 29 -3.96 -7.39 17.39
C LEU A 29 -4.10 -6.67 16.04
N GLY A 30 -3.83 -7.36 14.92
CA GLY A 30 -3.99 -6.80 13.59
C GLY A 30 -5.44 -6.42 13.29
N SER A 31 -6.38 -7.30 13.60
CA SER A 31 -7.82 -7.06 13.39
C SER A 31 -8.34 -5.91 14.25
N ALA A 32 -7.88 -5.78 15.50
CA ALA A 32 -8.25 -4.68 16.37
C ALA A 32 -7.79 -3.33 15.81
N VAL A 33 -6.54 -3.23 15.34
CA VAL A 33 -5.99 -2.00 14.76
C VAL A 33 -6.71 -1.64 13.46
N VAL A 34 -6.91 -2.61 12.55
CA VAL A 34 -7.62 -2.37 11.27
C VAL A 34 -9.10 -2.03 11.52
N GLY A 35 -9.75 -2.65 12.50
CA GLY A 35 -11.13 -2.35 12.87
C GLY A 35 -11.30 -0.92 13.37
N ILE A 36 -10.41 -0.44 14.25
CA ILE A 36 -10.42 0.96 14.71
C ILE A 36 -10.17 1.91 13.53
N ALA A 37 -9.19 1.62 12.67
CA ALA A 37 -8.91 2.45 11.50
C ALA A 37 -10.11 2.53 10.54
N GLY A 38 -10.83 1.43 10.31
CA GLY A 38 -12.04 1.41 9.49
C GLY A 38 -13.20 2.21 10.08
N ALA A 39 -13.39 2.15 11.41
CA ALA A 39 -14.38 2.96 12.11
C ALA A 39 -14.06 4.46 12.00
N MET A 40 -12.78 4.84 12.16
CA MET A 40 -12.33 6.22 11.97
C MET A 40 -12.54 6.69 10.53
N LEU A 41 -12.21 5.85 9.54
CA LEU A 41 -12.39 6.19 8.11
C LEU A 41 -13.86 6.45 7.77
N THR A 42 -14.76 5.56 8.21
CA THR A 42 -16.20 5.72 7.95
C THR A 42 -16.77 6.97 8.62
N THR A 43 -16.27 7.30 9.80
CA THR A 43 -16.65 8.52 10.53
C THR A 43 -16.15 9.77 9.81
N TYR A 44 -14.94 9.72 9.25
CA TYR A 44 -14.36 10.82 8.46
C TYR A 44 -15.12 11.05 7.15
N ASP A 45 -15.46 9.99 6.43
CA ASP A 45 -16.20 10.09 5.17
C ASP A 45 -17.68 10.49 5.37
N GLY A 46 -18.24 10.27 6.57
CA GLY A 46 -19.61 10.63 6.95
C GLY A 46 -20.72 9.84 6.24
N LEU A 47 -20.37 9.03 5.24
CA LEU A 47 -21.28 8.23 4.45
C LEU A 47 -20.67 6.85 4.19
N PHE A 48 -21.40 5.80 4.53
CA PHE A 48 -21.03 4.43 4.19
C PHE A 48 -21.77 3.97 2.93
N THR A 49 -21.07 3.93 1.79
CA THR A 49 -21.61 3.37 0.54
C THR A 49 -20.76 2.19 0.08
N PRO A 50 -21.31 0.97 -0.03
CA PRO A 50 -20.53 -0.21 -0.42
C PRO A 50 -19.79 -0.06 -1.76
N GLY A 51 -20.40 0.63 -2.74
CA GLY A 51 -19.81 0.85 -4.06
C GLY A 51 -18.53 1.69 -4.06
N SER A 52 -18.31 2.49 -3.01
CA SER A 52 -17.12 3.35 -2.87
C SER A 52 -15.88 2.57 -2.44
N TYR A 53 -16.06 1.40 -1.82
CA TYR A 53 -14.99 0.53 -1.33
C TYR A 53 -14.46 -0.40 -2.41
N GLN A 54 -13.92 0.21 -3.47
CA GLN A 54 -13.38 -0.53 -4.61
C GLN A 54 -12.12 -1.34 -4.21
N PRO A 55 -12.02 -2.64 -4.57
CA PRO A 55 -10.87 -3.47 -4.24
C PRO A 55 -9.54 -2.88 -4.73
N MET A 56 -9.54 -2.28 -5.92
CA MET A 56 -8.34 -1.64 -6.50
C MET A 56 -7.71 -0.59 -5.56
N ARG A 57 -8.54 0.14 -4.80
CA ARG A 57 -8.10 1.20 -3.89
C ARG A 57 -7.77 0.68 -2.49
N PHE A 58 -8.54 -0.27 -1.97
CA PHE A 58 -8.45 -0.66 -0.56
C PHE A 58 -7.73 -1.98 -0.30
N THR A 59 -7.69 -2.92 -1.25
CA THR A 59 -6.95 -4.18 -1.07
C THR A 59 -5.61 -4.10 -1.79
N PHE A 60 -5.63 -3.83 -3.10
CA PHE A 60 -4.41 -3.84 -3.92
C PHE A 60 -3.38 -2.82 -3.43
N LEU A 61 -3.81 -1.61 -3.07
CA LEU A 61 -2.93 -0.56 -2.57
C LEU A 61 -2.19 -0.98 -1.28
N ILE A 62 -2.86 -1.65 -0.35
CA ILE A 62 -2.24 -2.14 0.89
C ILE A 62 -1.20 -3.22 0.58
N TRP A 63 -1.48 -4.12 -0.38
CA TRP A 63 -0.48 -5.08 -0.84
C TRP A 63 0.75 -4.38 -1.43
N VAL A 64 0.55 -3.36 -2.26
CA VAL A 64 1.66 -2.55 -2.80
C VAL A 64 2.46 -1.90 -1.68
N MET A 65 1.82 -1.32 -0.66
CA MET A 65 2.50 -0.75 0.52
C MET A 65 3.45 -1.75 1.18
N VAL A 66 2.99 -2.98 1.42
CA VAL A 66 3.78 -4.02 2.08
C VAL A 66 4.91 -4.53 1.18
N ILE A 67 4.64 -4.75 -0.11
CA ILE A 67 5.65 -5.21 -1.08
C ILE A 67 6.75 -4.17 -1.25
N VAL A 68 6.36 -2.90 -1.41
CA VAL A 68 7.28 -1.77 -1.54
C VAL A 68 8.13 -1.61 -0.28
N GLY A 69 7.51 -1.69 0.89
CA GLY A 69 8.21 -1.58 2.18
C GLY A 69 9.20 -2.72 2.44
N GLY A 70 8.84 -3.93 2.01
CA GLY A 70 9.58 -5.16 2.22
C GLY A 70 8.87 -6.08 3.22
N SER A 71 8.40 -7.23 2.75
CA SER A 71 7.62 -8.21 3.55
C SER A 71 8.39 -8.84 4.71
N GLY A 72 9.73 -8.76 4.71
CA GLY A 72 10.59 -9.33 5.76
C GLY A 72 10.85 -8.41 6.96
N ASN A 73 10.43 -7.15 6.92
CA ASN A 73 10.73 -6.17 7.98
C ASN A 73 9.51 -5.30 8.31
N ASN A 74 9.02 -5.39 9.55
CA ASN A 74 7.88 -4.59 10.02
C ASN A 74 8.12 -3.08 9.86
N PHE A 75 9.35 -2.61 10.10
CA PHE A 75 9.67 -1.18 9.93
C PHE A 75 9.70 -0.79 8.44
N GLY A 76 10.12 -1.72 7.58
CA GLY A 76 10.05 -1.57 6.13
C GLY A 76 8.60 -1.46 5.66
N ALA A 77 7.71 -2.33 6.14
CA ALA A 77 6.28 -2.27 5.82
C ALA A 77 5.62 -0.95 6.21
N VAL A 78 5.94 -0.40 7.40
CA VAL A 78 5.44 0.93 7.83
C VAL A 78 5.94 2.03 6.90
N LEU A 79 7.25 2.05 6.58
CA LEU A 79 7.82 3.04 5.68
C LEU A 79 7.28 2.90 4.25
N GLY A 80 7.03 1.68 3.79
CA GLY A 80 6.37 1.40 2.51
C GLY A 80 4.93 1.92 2.47
N GLY A 81 4.20 1.79 3.59
CA GLY A 81 2.90 2.43 3.82
C GLY A 81 2.95 3.93 3.58
N PHE A 82 3.86 4.62 4.26
CA PHE A 82 4.03 6.07 4.09
C PHE A 82 4.48 6.47 2.68
N ALA A 83 5.44 5.75 2.10
CA ALA A 83 5.96 6.06 0.77
C ALA A 83 4.90 5.91 -0.32
N VAL A 84 4.15 4.80 -0.32
CA VAL A 84 3.09 4.57 -1.31
C VAL A 84 1.91 5.51 -1.08
N TRP A 85 1.57 5.82 0.17
CA TRP A 85 0.55 6.82 0.48
C TRP A 85 0.94 8.21 -0.05
N PHE A 86 2.20 8.61 0.12
CA PHE A 86 2.73 9.85 -0.42
C PHE A 86 2.62 9.88 -1.96
N VAL A 87 3.06 8.81 -2.64
CA VAL A 87 2.91 8.68 -4.09
C VAL A 87 1.44 8.75 -4.53
N TRP A 88 0.52 8.13 -3.77
CA TRP A 88 -0.90 8.16 -4.09
C TRP A 88 -1.49 9.58 -4.04
N ILE A 89 -1.08 10.38 -3.05
CA ILE A 89 -1.52 11.78 -2.93
C ILE A 89 -0.92 12.63 -4.03
N GLU A 90 0.39 12.54 -4.26
CA GLU A 90 1.11 13.33 -5.26
C GLU A 90 0.79 12.94 -6.70
N ALA A 91 0.30 11.72 -6.96
CA ALA A 91 -0.03 11.28 -8.31
C ALA A 91 -1.10 12.15 -8.99
N ALA A 92 -2.08 12.68 -8.24
CA ALA A 92 -3.11 13.56 -8.80
C ALA A 92 -2.59 14.95 -9.22
N PRO A 93 -1.92 15.74 -8.35
CA PRO A 93 -1.38 17.04 -8.73
C PRO A 93 -0.29 16.91 -9.80
N VAL A 94 0.54 15.87 -9.73
CA VAL A 94 1.55 15.60 -10.77
C VAL A 94 0.88 15.31 -12.11
N ALA A 95 -0.13 14.46 -12.16
CA ALA A 95 -0.87 14.19 -13.39
C ALA A 95 -1.54 15.45 -13.96
N LEU A 96 -2.19 16.26 -13.11
CA LEU A 96 -2.78 17.54 -13.52
C LEU A 96 -1.74 18.51 -14.07
N TYR A 97 -0.59 18.61 -13.41
CA TYR A 97 0.51 19.46 -13.86
C TYR A 97 0.99 19.04 -15.26
N PHE A 98 1.20 17.74 -15.50
CA PHE A 98 1.54 17.23 -16.82
C PHE A 98 0.46 17.55 -17.85
N VAL A 99 -0.81 17.28 -17.54
CA VAL A 99 -1.94 17.58 -18.44
C VAL A 99 -1.95 19.07 -18.81
N ASN A 100 -1.76 19.97 -17.84
CA ASN A 100 -1.76 21.42 -18.08
C ASN A 100 -0.58 21.89 -18.93
N ILE A 101 0.60 21.28 -18.79
CA ILE A 101 1.75 21.59 -19.65
C ILE A 101 1.47 21.14 -21.09
N PHE A 102 1.01 19.91 -21.29
CA PHE A 102 0.73 19.38 -22.62
C PHE A 102 -0.46 20.07 -23.30
N THR A 103 -1.38 20.65 -22.52
CA THR A 103 -2.56 21.36 -23.01
C THR A 103 -2.47 22.87 -22.86
N SER A 104 -1.28 23.43 -22.61
CA SER A 104 -1.08 24.87 -22.37
C SER A 104 -1.48 25.76 -23.55
N GLY A 105 -1.44 25.20 -24.77
CA GLY A 105 -1.87 25.88 -26.01
C GLY A 105 -3.34 25.66 -26.40
N LEU A 106 -4.11 24.91 -25.59
CA LEU A 106 -5.51 24.59 -25.86
C LEU A 106 -6.43 25.40 -24.94
N GLU A 107 -7.50 25.94 -25.51
CA GLU A 107 -8.55 26.65 -24.79
C GLU A 107 -9.21 25.75 -23.73
N ASP A 108 -9.63 26.35 -22.60
CA ASP A 108 -10.17 25.62 -21.45
C ASP A 108 -11.47 24.86 -21.74
N THR A 109 -12.17 25.25 -22.80
CA THR A 109 -13.42 24.64 -23.30
C THR A 109 -13.20 23.47 -24.25
N ASN A 110 -11.96 23.17 -24.64
CA ASN A 110 -11.68 22.10 -25.59
C ASN A 110 -12.02 20.73 -24.98
N GLN A 111 -12.86 19.96 -25.67
CA GLN A 111 -13.32 18.64 -25.23
C GLN A 111 -12.15 17.69 -24.92
N PHE A 112 -11.04 17.81 -25.63
CA PHE A 112 -9.83 17.02 -25.39
C PHE A 112 -9.21 17.31 -24.02
N LYS A 113 -9.04 18.59 -23.67
CA LYS A 113 -8.47 19.02 -22.38
C LYS A 113 -9.34 18.57 -21.22
N ILE A 114 -10.66 18.75 -21.34
CA ILE A 114 -11.64 18.31 -20.34
C ILE A 114 -11.57 16.79 -20.16
N HIS A 115 -11.45 16.02 -21.24
CA HIS A 115 -11.30 14.56 -21.15
C HIS A 115 -10.02 14.13 -20.42
N LEU A 116 -8.88 14.78 -20.69
CA LEU A 116 -7.63 14.48 -19.97
C LEU A 116 -7.73 14.81 -18.47
N ILE A 117 -8.36 15.93 -18.12
CA ILE A 117 -8.58 16.32 -16.72
C ILE A 117 -9.48 15.29 -16.02
N ASN A 118 -10.56 14.86 -16.66
CA ASN A 118 -11.44 13.81 -16.12
C ASN A 118 -10.76 12.45 -15.99
N SER A 119 -9.67 12.22 -16.73
CA SER A 119 -8.90 10.98 -16.66
C SER A 119 -7.89 10.94 -15.50
N VAL A 120 -7.61 12.07 -14.85
CA VAL A 120 -6.65 12.21 -13.73
C VAL A 120 -6.83 11.17 -12.61
N PRO A 121 -8.05 10.83 -12.16
CA PRO A 121 -8.22 9.81 -11.12
C PRO A 121 -7.63 8.45 -11.51
N TYR A 122 -7.64 8.09 -12.80
CA TYR A 122 -7.08 6.83 -13.28
C TYR A 122 -5.55 6.83 -13.32
N PHE A 123 -4.91 7.99 -13.47
CA PHE A 123 -3.45 8.11 -13.41
C PHE A 123 -2.90 7.69 -12.06
N ARG A 124 -3.65 7.83 -10.96
CA ARG A 124 -3.24 7.32 -9.64
C ARG A 124 -2.89 5.83 -9.68
N TYR A 125 -3.73 5.03 -10.33
CA TYR A 125 -3.48 3.58 -10.47
C TYR A 125 -2.26 3.29 -11.34
N LEU A 126 -2.04 4.09 -12.40
CA LEU A 126 -0.86 3.98 -13.25
C LEU A 126 0.43 4.29 -12.48
N PHE A 127 0.46 5.40 -11.72
CA PHE A 127 1.61 5.76 -10.88
C PHE A 127 1.89 4.69 -9.82
N MET A 128 0.86 4.08 -9.22
CA MET A 128 1.05 2.97 -8.28
C MET A 128 1.65 1.74 -8.95
N GLY A 129 1.11 1.31 -10.09
CA GLY A 129 1.63 0.16 -10.83
C GLY A 129 3.08 0.39 -11.27
N MET A 130 3.39 1.60 -11.76
CA MET A 130 4.74 1.98 -12.13
C MET A 130 5.70 2.02 -10.93
N SER A 131 5.25 2.55 -9.79
CA SER A 131 6.04 2.57 -8.55
C SER A 131 6.34 1.15 -8.05
N LEU A 132 5.35 0.26 -8.09
CA LEU A 132 5.54 -1.15 -7.76
C LEU A 132 6.57 -1.79 -8.69
N LEU A 133 6.42 -1.62 -10.01
CA LEU A 133 7.33 -2.20 -11.00
C LEU A 133 8.76 -1.68 -10.83
N LEU A 134 8.94 -0.38 -10.63
CA LEU A 134 10.25 0.23 -10.40
C LEU A 134 10.90 -0.33 -9.13
N ILE A 135 10.15 -0.46 -8.05
CA ILE A 135 10.69 -0.96 -6.78
C ILE A 135 11.01 -2.44 -6.89
N MET A 136 10.15 -3.26 -7.51
CA MET A 136 10.47 -4.66 -7.76
C MET A 136 11.67 -4.82 -8.69
N ARG A 137 11.84 -3.92 -9.66
CA ARG A 137 12.97 -3.95 -10.60
C ARG A 137 14.30 -3.59 -9.93
N TYR A 138 14.34 -2.54 -9.11
CA TYR A 138 15.59 -2.03 -8.54
C TYR A 138 15.87 -2.54 -7.12
N ARG A 139 14.84 -2.89 -6.34
CA ARG A 139 14.95 -3.38 -4.96
C ARG A 139 13.91 -4.48 -4.68
N PRO A 140 14.11 -5.71 -5.18
CA PRO A 140 13.14 -6.81 -5.05
C PRO A 140 12.88 -7.25 -3.60
N LYS A 141 13.75 -6.86 -2.64
CA LYS A 141 13.56 -7.12 -1.20
C LYS A 141 12.82 -5.98 -0.46
N GLY A 142 12.33 -4.98 -1.18
CA GLY A 142 11.70 -3.77 -0.63
C GLY A 142 12.71 -2.65 -0.31
N ILE A 143 12.18 -1.51 0.13
CA ILE A 143 12.99 -0.31 0.47
C ILE A 143 13.96 -0.62 1.63
N LEU A 144 13.48 -1.34 2.64
CA LEU A 144 14.23 -1.70 3.85
C LEU A 144 14.24 -3.22 4.05
N PRO A 145 15.18 -3.94 3.41
CA PRO A 145 15.25 -5.39 3.49
C PRO A 145 15.55 -5.87 4.91
N GLU A 146 15.12 -7.10 5.20
CA GLU A 146 15.37 -7.75 6.47
C GLU A 146 16.88 -7.94 6.74
N LYS A 147 17.37 -7.44 7.88
CA LYS A 147 18.73 -7.76 8.35
C LYS A 147 18.77 -9.22 8.81
N ILE A 148 19.35 -10.08 7.98
CA ILE A 148 19.72 -11.45 8.35
C ILE A 148 21.02 -11.35 9.16
N ARG A 149 20.93 -11.48 10.49
CA ARG A 149 22.11 -11.56 11.34
C ARG A 149 22.58 -13.01 11.30
N HIS A 150 23.56 -13.31 10.45
CA HIS A 150 24.33 -14.53 10.57
C HIS A 150 25.09 -14.43 11.90
N ALA A 151 24.75 -15.32 12.83
CA ALA A 151 25.50 -15.55 14.05
C ALA A 151 26.63 -16.53 13.75
#